data_AF-A0A6B3DSX7-F1
#
_entry.id   AF-A0A6B3DSX7-F1
#
_cell.length_a   1.000
_cell.length_b   1.000
_cell.length_c   1.000
_cell.angle_alpha   90.00
_cell.angle_beta   90.00
_cell.angle_gamma   90.00
#
_symmetry.space_group_name_H-M   'P 1'
#
loop_
_entity.id
_entity.type
_entity.pdbx_description
1 polymer ?
#
loop_
_entity_poly.entity_id
_entity_poly.type
_entity_poly.pdbx_seq_one_letter_code
_entity_poly.pdbx_strand_id
1 'polypeptide(L)'
;MTGLINYVSCGALWLGLAVKTPDLIRHRHDPYLRAICAVLGLAGVCFLLGAAPTVGAVNRLSGVPNLAAPLTYASITAYSAASQVLIVHWRGGPRVRRVVRRWVVAYAVVLVGIAVMFALGSAPVERRTDLDTYYATTPFIAEMIVLYLLGHLTAVTVTTVSSLCWAREVSGRLRAGLVLLGTGSLCNAGYSVTKLVAVVARWCGRDWSRLGTTVSPAAAGLGALLTSVGILVPLAGPRLTQWRRSRRAYARLEPLERELDGVLTRHALRLPRPRWASPTTRLMWRQTSIHNALGYLDATFDHALYERVHAAALDAGGDKEQAEAAAWAAVIRA
;
A
#
# COMPACT_ATOMS: atom_id res chain seq x y z
N MET A 1 -22.89 -7.36 2.15
CA MET A 1 -21.75 -6.72 2.86
C MET A 1 -20.41 -6.87 2.13
N THR A 2 -20.14 -7.97 1.43
CA THR A 2 -18.91 -8.21 0.65
C THR A 2 -18.63 -7.19 -0.46
N GLY A 3 -19.67 -6.71 -1.17
CA GLY A 3 -19.49 -5.73 -2.26
C GLY A 3 -18.94 -4.37 -1.78
N LEU A 4 -19.41 -3.86 -0.63
CA LEU A 4 -18.94 -2.59 -0.08
C LEU A 4 -17.45 -2.67 0.29
N ILE A 5 -17.04 -3.75 0.94
CA ILE A 5 -15.64 -3.99 1.32
C ILE A 5 -14.76 -4.00 0.07
N ASN A 6 -15.18 -4.69 -0.99
CA ASN A 6 -14.44 -4.74 -2.24
C ASN A 6 -14.28 -3.35 -2.87
N TYR A 7 -15.33 -2.53 -2.95
CA TYR A 7 -15.22 -1.18 -3.51
C TYR A 7 -14.37 -0.24 -2.65
N VAL A 8 -14.49 -0.31 -1.32
CA VAL A 8 -13.66 0.47 -0.40
C VAL A 8 -12.18 0.08 -0.54
N SER A 9 -11.88 -1.21 -0.60
CA SER A 9 -10.52 -1.72 -0.81
C SER A 9 -9.96 -1.29 -2.18
N CYS A 10 -10.77 -1.37 -3.24
CA CYS A 10 -10.42 -0.86 -4.57
C CYS A 10 -10.09 0.63 -4.53
N GLY A 11 -10.97 1.45 -3.96
CA GLY A 11 -10.80 2.89 -3.83
C GLY A 11 -9.53 3.26 -3.04
N ALA A 12 -9.25 2.57 -1.94
CA ALA A 12 -8.04 2.80 -1.14
C ALA A 12 -6.76 2.48 -1.93
N LEU A 13 -6.73 1.38 -2.68
CA LEU A 13 -5.58 0.98 -3.50
C LEU A 13 -5.34 1.94 -4.66
N TRP A 14 -6.41 2.35 -5.35
CA TRP A 14 -6.33 3.31 -6.45
C TRP A 14 -6.01 4.72 -5.99
N LEU A 15 -6.43 5.12 -4.79
CA LEU A 15 -5.95 6.34 -4.15
C LEU A 15 -4.44 6.28 -3.89
N GLY A 16 -3.96 5.14 -3.38
CA GLY A 16 -2.53 4.87 -3.23
C GLY A 16 -1.76 4.95 -4.55
N LEU A 17 -2.34 4.40 -5.63
CA LEU A 17 -1.82 4.49 -6.99
C LEU A 17 -1.75 5.95 -7.45
N ALA A 18 -2.85 6.71 -7.32
CA ALA A 18 -2.92 8.11 -7.72
C ALA A 18 -1.88 8.99 -6.99
N VAL A 19 -1.64 8.73 -5.71
CA VAL A 19 -0.59 9.41 -4.93
C VAL A 19 0.83 9.06 -5.44
N LYS A 20 1.03 7.89 -6.04
CA LYS A 20 2.31 7.43 -6.59
C LYS A 20 2.49 7.74 -8.07
N THR A 21 1.43 8.06 -8.80
CA THR A 21 1.49 8.38 -10.23
C THR A 21 2.45 9.53 -10.57
N PRO A 22 2.51 10.65 -9.81
CA PRO A 22 3.47 11.72 -10.09
C PRO A 22 4.92 11.26 -9.96
N ASP A 23 5.22 10.44 -8.94
CA ASP A 23 6.55 9.84 -8.76
C ASP A 23 6.88 8.94 -9.96
N LEU A 24 5.91 8.16 -10.44
CA LEU A 24 6.07 7.26 -11.59
C LEU A 24 6.34 8.01 -12.89
N ILE A 25 5.65 9.13 -13.12
CA ILE A 25 5.87 9.98 -14.29
C ILE A 25 7.29 10.57 -14.26
N ARG A 26 7.74 11.06 -13.09
CA ARG A 26 9.09 11.62 -12.91
C ARG A 26 10.19 10.57 -13.01
N HIS A 27 9.94 9.35 -12.52
CA HIS A 27 10.91 8.25 -12.47
C HIS A 27 10.46 7.04 -13.29
N ARG A 28 10.04 7.27 -14.54
CA ARG A 28 9.49 6.23 -15.44
C ARG A 28 10.42 5.04 -15.72
N HIS A 29 11.72 5.19 -15.47
CA HIS A 29 12.72 4.14 -15.67
C HIS A 29 13.02 3.36 -14.39
N ASP A 30 12.43 3.73 -13.25
CA ASP A 30 12.54 2.98 -12.01
C ASP A 30 11.64 1.72 -12.09
N PRO A 31 12.24 0.52 -12.24
CA PRO A 31 11.46 -0.71 -12.37
C PRO A 31 10.74 -1.07 -11.07
N TYR A 32 11.23 -0.62 -9.93
CA TYR A 32 10.61 -0.85 -8.64
C TYR A 32 9.28 -0.08 -8.51
N LEU A 33 9.30 1.20 -8.88
CA LEU A 33 8.11 2.05 -8.84
C LEU A 33 7.03 1.55 -9.81
N ARG A 34 7.44 1.09 -11.00
CA ARG A 34 6.53 0.43 -11.96
C ARG A 34 5.88 -0.82 -11.37
N ALA A 35 6.66 -1.68 -10.70
CA ALA A 35 6.13 -2.90 -10.09
C ALA A 35 5.12 -2.57 -8.99
N ILE A 36 5.38 -1.60 -8.12
CA ILE A 36 4.43 -1.17 -7.09
C ILE A 36 3.14 -0.64 -7.71
N CYS A 37 3.24 0.26 -8.69
CA CYS A 37 2.06 0.83 -9.33
C CYS A 37 1.24 -0.25 -10.05
N ALA A 38 1.89 -1.21 -10.69
CA ALA A 38 1.21 -2.36 -11.30
C ALA A 38 0.48 -3.21 -10.24
N VAL A 39 1.12 -3.50 -9.11
CA VAL A 39 0.52 -4.25 -8.01
C VAL A 39 -0.69 -3.51 -7.44
N LEU A 40 -0.60 -2.20 -7.17
CA LEU A 40 -1.72 -1.40 -6.65
C LEU A 40 -2.89 -1.33 -7.63
N GLY A 41 -2.60 -1.11 -8.92
CA GLY A 41 -3.62 -1.05 -9.97
C GLY A 41 -4.33 -2.39 -10.12
N LEU A 42 -3.57 -3.48 -10.29
CA LEU A 42 -4.11 -4.83 -10.48
C LEU A 42 -4.84 -5.34 -9.25
N ALA A 43 -4.35 -5.07 -8.04
CA ALA A 43 -5.07 -5.40 -6.80
C ALA A 43 -6.45 -4.71 -6.74
N GLY A 44 -6.51 -3.42 -7.12
CA GLY A 44 -7.78 -2.70 -7.21
C GLY A 44 -8.73 -3.31 -8.25
N VAL A 45 -8.20 -3.75 -9.41
CA VAL A 45 -8.99 -4.49 -10.42
C VAL A 45 -9.51 -5.81 -9.86
N CYS A 46 -8.70 -6.58 -9.12
CA CYS A 46 -9.14 -7.82 -8.47
C CYS A 46 -10.33 -7.57 -7.53
N PHE A 47 -10.27 -6.53 -6.70
CA PHE A 47 -11.37 -6.16 -5.81
C PHE A 47 -12.60 -5.70 -6.58
N LEU A 48 -12.42 -4.89 -7.63
CA LEU A 48 -13.50 -4.42 -8.50
C LEU A 48 -14.25 -5.61 -9.13
N LEU A 49 -13.51 -6.55 -9.73
CA LEU A 49 -14.05 -7.75 -10.38
C LEU A 49 -14.58 -8.79 -9.38
N GLY A 50 -14.06 -8.81 -8.15
CA GLY A 50 -14.56 -9.67 -7.08
C GLY A 50 -15.90 -9.21 -6.48
N ALA A 51 -16.38 -8.00 -6.79
CA ALA A 51 -17.68 -7.53 -6.32
C ALA A 51 -18.82 -8.12 -7.15
N ALA A 52 -19.72 -8.87 -6.51
CA ALA A 52 -20.87 -9.51 -7.18
C ALA A 52 -21.70 -8.56 -8.08
N PRO A 53 -21.93 -7.27 -7.74
CA PRO A 53 -22.58 -6.34 -8.64
C PRO A 53 -21.79 -6.08 -9.93
N THR A 54 -20.46 -5.96 -9.85
CA THR A 54 -19.58 -5.83 -11.02
C THR A 54 -19.63 -7.09 -11.89
N VAL A 55 -19.55 -8.28 -11.27
CA VAL A 55 -19.66 -9.57 -11.98
C VAL A 55 -20.94 -9.62 -12.80
N GLY A 56 -22.08 -9.30 -12.17
CA GLY A 56 -23.37 -9.26 -12.86
C GLY A 56 -23.43 -8.17 -13.94
N ALA A 57 -22.82 -7.01 -13.73
CA ALA A 57 -22.78 -5.94 -14.72
C ALA A 57 -21.95 -6.32 -15.96
N VAL A 58 -20.79 -6.93 -15.76
CA VAL A 58 -19.91 -7.42 -16.84
C VAL A 58 -20.62 -8.47 -17.68
N ASN A 59 -21.26 -9.46 -17.05
CA ASN A 59 -22.01 -10.50 -17.76
C ASN A 59 -23.18 -9.89 -18.57
N ARG A 60 -23.94 -8.95 -17.98
CA ARG A 60 -25.06 -8.30 -18.67
C ARG A 60 -24.62 -7.40 -19.82
N LEU A 61 -23.59 -6.59 -19.63
CA LEU A 61 -23.12 -5.61 -20.63
C LEU A 61 -22.42 -6.28 -21.81
N SER A 62 -21.72 -7.39 -21.58
CA SER A 62 -21.03 -8.14 -22.64
C SER A 62 -21.96 -9.07 -23.43
N GLY A 63 -23.12 -9.44 -22.87
CA GLY A 63 -24.01 -10.45 -23.45
C GLY A 63 -23.46 -11.88 -23.37
N VAL A 64 -22.28 -12.09 -22.78
CA VAL A 64 -21.64 -13.40 -22.63
C VAL A 64 -21.79 -13.88 -21.19
N PRO A 65 -22.56 -14.96 -20.94
CA PRO A 65 -22.67 -15.55 -19.62
C PRO A 65 -21.28 -15.89 -19.06
N ASN A 66 -21.07 -15.61 -17.76
CA ASN A 66 -19.85 -15.96 -17.04
C ASN A 66 -18.54 -15.29 -17.50
N LEU A 67 -18.56 -14.31 -18.42
CA LEU A 67 -17.35 -13.60 -18.86
C LEU A 67 -16.58 -12.93 -17.71
N ALA A 68 -17.27 -12.55 -16.63
CA ALA A 68 -16.64 -12.02 -15.43
C ALA A 68 -15.64 -12.99 -14.79
N ALA A 69 -15.82 -14.30 -14.91
CA ALA A 69 -14.93 -15.31 -14.32
C ALA A 69 -13.51 -15.32 -14.92
N PRO A 70 -13.32 -15.50 -16.24
CA PRO A 70 -11.97 -15.45 -16.84
C PRO A 70 -11.32 -14.07 -16.68
N LEU A 71 -12.09 -12.97 -16.68
CA LEU A 71 -11.55 -11.64 -16.37
C LEU A 71 -11.03 -11.54 -14.94
N THR A 72 -11.76 -12.10 -13.98
CA THR A 72 -11.34 -12.16 -12.58
C THR A 72 -10.08 -13.01 -12.44
N TYR A 73 -10.05 -14.21 -13.02
CA TYR A 73 -8.87 -15.07 -13.01
C TYR A 73 -7.67 -14.38 -13.65
N ALA A 74 -7.85 -13.73 -14.81
CA ALA A 74 -6.80 -12.99 -15.49
C ALA A 74 -6.24 -11.85 -14.62
N SER A 75 -7.11 -11.08 -13.94
CA SER A 75 -6.68 -10.01 -13.04
C SER A 75 -5.87 -10.54 -11.86
N ILE A 76 -6.31 -11.65 -11.26
CA ILE A 76 -5.61 -12.30 -10.14
C ILE A 76 -4.26 -12.84 -10.61
N THR A 77 -4.21 -13.52 -11.75
CA THR A 77 -2.97 -14.04 -12.35
C THR A 77 -1.97 -12.92 -12.66
N ALA A 78 -2.43 -11.81 -13.25
CA ALA A 78 -1.59 -10.66 -13.53
C ALA A 78 -1.09 -9.99 -12.24
N TYR A 79 -1.96 -9.85 -11.23
CA TYR A 79 -1.61 -9.33 -9.91
C TYR A 79 -0.55 -10.22 -9.22
N SER A 80 -0.73 -11.54 -9.26
CA SER A 80 0.21 -12.52 -8.74
C SER A 80 1.58 -12.39 -9.40
N ALA A 81 1.62 -12.27 -10.73
CA ALA A 81 2.86 -12.04 -11.46
C ALA A 81 3.54 -10.72 -11.04
N ALA A 82 2.77 -9.62 -10.98
CA ALA A 82 3.28 -8.32 -10.57
C ALA A 82 3.84 -8.33 -9.14
N SER A 83 3.19 -9.05 -8.23
CA SER A 83 3.62 -9.20 -6.82
C SER A 83 4.93 -9.97 -6.72
N GLN A 84 5.10 -11.04 -7.50
CA GLN A 84 6.37 -11.76 -7.55
C GLN A 84 7.49 -10.92 -8.16
N VAL A 85 7.18 -10.17 -9.23
CA VAL A 85 8.13 -9.23 -9.83
C VAL A 85 8.57 -8.18 -8.80
N LEU A 86 7.65 -7.66 -7.99
CA LEU A 86 7.96 -6.72 -6.91
C LEU A 86 8.94 -7.33 -5.89
N ILE A 87 8.69 -8.56 -5.43
CA ILE A 87 9.58 -9.26 -4.49
C ILE A 87 10.97 -9.49 -5.10
N VAL A 88 11.04 -9.86 -6.37
CA VAL A 88 12.33 -10.05 -7.06
C VAL A 88 13.10 -8.72 -7.14
N HIS A 89 12.42 -7.60 -7.39
CA HIS A 89 13.05 -6.27 -7.36
C HIS A 89 13.50 -5.88 -5.95
N TRP A 90 12.72 -6.21 -4.91
CA TRP A 90 13.12 -6.01 -3.52
C TRP A 90 14.38 -6.79 -3.14
N ARG A 91 14.50 -8.03 -3.61
CA ARG A 91 15.69 -8.86 -3.35
C ARG A 91 16.94 -8.32 -4.06
N GLY A 92 16.78 -7.70 -5.22
CA GLY A 92 17.89 -7.19 -6.03
C GLY A 92 18.80 -8.29 -6.59
N GLY A 93 19.90 -7.87 -7.22
CA GLY A 93 20.95 -8.77 -7.73
C GLY A 93 21.00 -8.94 -9.26
N PRO A 94 22.07 -9.58 -9.78
CA PRO A 94 22.39 -9.58 -11.21
C PRO A 94 21.40 -10.39 -12.07
N ARG A 95 20.62 -11.30 -11.46
CA ARG A 95 19.68 -12.19 -12.16
C ARG A 95 18.24 -11.66 -12.21
N VAL A 96 17.94 -10.51 -11.60
CA VAL A 96 16.58 -9.93 -11.48
C VAL A 96 15.87 -9.89 -12.84
N ARG A 97 16.51 -9.30 -13.87
CA ARG A 97 15.89 -9.14 -15.20
C ARG A 97 15.53 -10.47 -15.86
N ARG A 98 16.36 -11.49 -15.70
CA ARG A 98 16.12 -12.83 -16.27
C ARG A 98 14.98 -13.53 -15.55
N VAL A 99 14.95 -13.47 -14.22
CA VAL A 99 13.91 -14.07 -13.39
C VAL A 99 12.56 -13.39 -13.67
N VAL A 100 12.53 -12.06 -13.66
CA VAL A 100 11.33 -11.27 -13.99
C VAL A 100 10.79 -11.64 -15.38
N ARG A 101 11.64 -11.68 -16.41
CA ARG A 101 11.21 -12.06 -17.77
C ARG A 101 10.59 -13.46 -17.81
N ARG A 102 11.18 -14.44 -17.11
CA ARG A 102 10.65 -15.82 -17.05
C ARG A 102 9.27 -15.85 -16.39
N TRP A 103 9.09 -15.16 -15.27
CA TRP A 103 7.78 -15.07 -14.60
C TRP A 103 6.74 -14.39 -15.50
N VAL A 104 7.10 -13.27 -16.12
CA VAL A 104 6.19 -12.55 -17.02
C VAL A 104 5.77 -13.42 -18.20
N VAL A 105 6.70 -14.13 -18.84
CA VAL A 105 6.37 -15.06 -19.94
C VAL A 105 5.50 -16.22 -19.44
N ALA A 106 5.85 -16.83 -18.30
CA ALA A 106 5.08 -17.95 -17.75
C ALA A 106 3.62 -17.55 -17.46
N TYR A 107 3.38 -16.41 -16.81
CA TYR A 107 2.01 -15.96 -16.57
C TYR A 107 1.31 -15.40 -17.79
N ALA A 108 2.03 -14.86 -18.77
CA ALA A 108 1.43 -14.53 -20.07
C ALA A 108 0.87 -15.78 -20.75
N VAL A 109 1.59 -16.90 -20.69
CA VAL A 109 1.09 -18.20 -21.18
C VAL A 109 -0.15 -18.65 -20.39
N VAL A 110 -0.17 -18.51 -19.07
CA VAL A 110 -1.35 -18.82 -18.24
C VAL A 110 -2.55 -17.95 -18.64
N LEU A 111 -2.36 -16.65 -18.87
CA LEU A 111 -3.41 -15.73 -19.31
C LEU A 111 -3.99 -16.11 -20.67
N VAL A 112 -3.12 -16.45 -21.63
CA VAL A 112 -3.55 -16.95 -22.94
C VAL A 112 -4.30 -18.26 -22.79
N GLY A 113 -3.83 -19.18 -21.95
CA GLY A 113 -4.52 -20.44 -21.65
C GLY A 113 -5.92 -20.22 -21.08
N ILE A 114 -6.07 -19.31 -20.11
CA ILE A 114 -7.38 -18.95 -19.54
C ILE A 114 -8.32 -18.44 -20.63
N ALA A 115 -7.85 -17.52 -21.49
CA ALA A 115 -8.66 -16.95 -22.56
C ALA A 115 -9.08 -18.00 -23.61
N VAL A 116 -8.14 -18.83 -24.06
CA VAL A 116 -8.38 -19.89 -25.05
C VAL A 116 -9.35 -20.94 -24.50
N MET A 117 -9.12 -21.42 -23.27
CA MET A 117 -9.99 -22.42 -22.66
C MET A 117 -11.41 -21.90 -22.42
N PHE A 118 -11.58 -20.63 -22.04
CA PHE A 118 -12.92 -20.03 -21.95
C PHE A 118 -13.59 -19.94 -23.32
N ALA A 119 -12.85 -19.57 -24.37
CA ALA A 119 -13.40 -19.45 -25.73
C ALA A 119 -13.82 -20.81 -26.33
N LEU A 120 -13.12 -21.89 -25.98
CA LEU A 120 -13.43 -23.25 -26.42
C LEU A 120 -14.50 -23.93 -25.56
N GLY A 121 -14.67 -23.51 -24.31
CA GLY A 121 -15.61 -24.08 -23.36
C GLY A 121 -17.03 -23.55 -23.50
N SER A 122 -18.01 -24.36 -23.10
CA SER A 122 -19.42 -23.97 -23.09
C SER A 122 -19.91 -23.76 -21.65
N ALA A 123 -20.25 -22.52 -21.30
CA ALA A 123 -20.76 -22.13 -19.98
C ALA A 123 -22.04 -21.27 -20.05
N PRO A 124 -23.15 -21.80 -20.59
CA PRO A 124 -24.35 -21.01 -20.91
C PRO A 124 -25.16 -20.56 -19.67
N VAL A 125 -25.11 -21.33 -18.58
CA VAL A 125 -25.81 -21.01 -17.33
C VAL A 125 -24.95 -20.06 -16.50
N GLU A 126 -25.44 -18.84 -16.23
CA GLU A 126 -24.73 -17.85 -15.41
C GLU A 126 -24.57 -18.33 -13.95
N ARG A 127 -23.32 -18.45 -13.48
CA ARG A 127 -22.95 -18.79 -12.11
C ARG A 127 -22.02 -17.70 -11.56
N ARG A 128 -22.52 -16.93 -10.57
CA ARG A 128 -21.79 -15.77 -10.04
C ARG A 128 -20.82 -16.10 -8.90
N THR A 129 -21.03 -17.21 -8.20
CA THR A 129 -20.32 -17.51 -6.94
C THR A 129 -19.72 -18.90 -6.90
N ASP A 130 -20.23 -19.83 -7.69
CA ASP A 130 -19.90 -21.26 -7.61
C ASP A 130 -19.55 -21.87 -8.97
N LEU A 131 -19.15 -21.03 -9.93
CA LEU A 131 -18.68 -21.44 -11.26
C LEU A 131 -17.63 -22.55 -11.17
N ASP A 132 -16.66 -22.37 -10.28
CA ASP A 132 -15.54 -23.30 -10.07
C ASP A 132 -15.99 -24.73 -9.74
N THR A 133 -17.12 -24.87 -9.03
CA THR A 133 -17.67 -26.18 -8.62
C THR A 133 -18.74 -26.69 -9.57
N TYR A 134 -19.53 -25.78 -10.16
CA TYR A 134 -20.60 -26.15 -11.09
C TYR A 134 -20.05 -26.67 -12.42
N TYR A 135 -19.10 -25.95 -13.01
CA TYR A 135 -18.47 -26.31 -14.28
C TYR A 135 -17.19 -27.14 -14.10
N ALA A 136 -16.97 -27.72 -12.92
CA ALA A 136 -15.78 -28.51 -12.63
C ALA A 136 -15.62 -29.71 -13.58
N THR A 137 -16.70 -30.26 -14.13
CA THR A 137 -16.66 -31.42 -15.05
C THR A 137 -16.85 -31.03 -16.52
N THR A 138 -16.92 -29.73 -16.83
CA THR A 138 -17.19 -29.26 -18.18
C THR A 138 -15.88 -29.07 -18.94
N PRO A 139 -15.71 -29.69 -20.12
CA PRO A 139 -14.48 -29.58 -20.91
C PRO A 139 -14.10 -28.13 -21.20
N PHE A 140 -12.79 -27.87 -21.23
CA PHE A 140 -12.13 -26.58 -21.30
C PHE A 140 -12.36 -25.65 -20.09
N ILE A 141 -13.58 -25.58 -19.55
CA ILE A 141 -13.88 -24.74 -18.38
C ILE A 141 -13.22 -25.31 -17.11
N ALA A 142 -13.26 -26.63 -16.94
CA ALA A 142 -12.59 -27.32 -15.84
C ALA A 142 -11.07 -27.09 -15.86
N GLU A 143 -10.46 -27.22 -17.03
CA GLU A 143 -9.03 -26.99 -17.25
C GLU A 143 -8.67 -25.53 -17.01
N MET A 144 -9.52 -24.57 -17.42
CA MET A 144 -9.33 -23.15 -17.11
C MET A 144 -9.28 -22.92 -15.60
N ILE A 145 -10.23 -23.47 -14.85
CA ILE A 145 -10.31 -23.35 -13.38
C ILE A 145 -9.04 -23.91 -12.75
N VAL A 146 -8.62 -25.12 -13.15
CA VAL A 146 -7.42 -25.78 -12.63
C VAL A 146 -6.16 -25.01 -12.98
N LEU A 147 -6.03 -24.55 -14.23
CA LEU A 147 -4.91 -23.75 -14.71
C LEU A 147 -4.75 -22.46 -13.88
N TYR A 148 -5.86 -21.75 -13.66
CA TYR A 148 -5.89 -20.58 -12.80
C TYR A 148 -5.46 -20.94 -11.36
N LEU A 149 -6.07 -21.96 -10.76
CA LEU A 149 -5.82 -22.34 -9.37
C LEU A 149 -4.37 -22.79 -9.13
N LEU A 150 -3.79 -23.57 -10.04
CA LEU A 150 -2.39 -24.00 -9.97
C LEU A 150 -1.44 -22.81 -10.17
N GLY A 151 -1.72 -21.95 -11.15
CA GLY A 151 -0.93 -20.74 -11.38
C GLY A 151 -0.94 -19.82 -10.16
N HIS A 152 -2.13 -19.59 -9.59
CA HIS A 152 -2.29 -18.77 -8.39
C HIS A 152 -1.63 -19.42 -7.17
N LEU A 153 -1.85 -20.73 -6.92
CA LEU A 153 -1.23 -21.45 -5.80
C LEU A 153 0.30 -21.41 -5.87
N THR A 154 0.87 -21.58 -7.06
CA THR A 154 2.32 -21.47 -7.28
C THR A 154 2.80 -20.06 -6.92
N ALA A 155 2.06 -19.05 -7.38
CA ALA A 155 2.40 -17.65 -7.13
C ALA A 155 2.46 -17.34 -5.64
N VAL A 156 1.38 -17.66 -4.91
CA VAL A 156 1.21 -17.33 -3.50
C VAL A 156 2.12 -18.18 -2.62
N THR A 157 2.42 -19.42 -2.99
CA THR A 157 3.39 -20.26 -2.28
C THR A 157 4.79 -19.66 -2.36
N VAL A 158 5.26 -19.33 -3.57
CA VAL A 158 6.58 -18.71 -3.76
C VAL A 158 6.67 -17.37 -3.04
N THR A 159 5.61 -16.58 -3.11
CA THR A 159 5.50 -15.28 -2.42
C THR A 159 5.57 -15.46 -0.90
N THR A 160 4.85 -16.44 -0.35
CA THR A 160 4.85 -16.78 1.08
C THR A 160 6.25 -17.16 1.55
N VAL A 161 6.86 -18.17 0.90
CA VAL A 161 8.18 -18.67 1.29
C VAL A 161 9.23 -17.57 1.18
N SER A 162 9.27 -16.87 0.05
CA SER A 162 10.27 -15.81 -0.17
C SER A 162 10.15 -14.68 0.86
N SER A 163 8.93 -14.26 1.16
CA SER A 163 8.69 -13.13 2.08
C SER A 163 8.96 -13.51 3.52
N LEU A 164 8.54 -14.70 3.97
CA LEU A 164 8.75 -15.15 5.35
C LEU A 164 10.20 -15.54 5.62
N CYS A 165 10.89 -16.15 4.65
CA CYS A 165 12.33 -16.40 4.77
C CYS A 165 13.09 -15.08 4.89
N TRP A 166 12.81 -14.12 4.01
CA TRP A 166 13.52 -12.84 4.03
C TRP A 166 13.16 -11.98 5.24
N ALA A 167 11.92 -12.07 5.75
CA ALA A 167 11.53 -11.41 6.99
C ALA A 167 12.37 -11.84 8.22
N ARG A 168 13.10 -12.97 8.15
CA ARG A 168 14.03 -13.39 9.22
C ARG A 168 15.35 -12.63 9.17
N GLU A 169 15.73 -12.10 8.01
CA GLU A 169 17.03 -11.44 7.78
C GLU A 169 16.95 -9.92 7.97
N VAL A 170 15.75 -9.34 7.99
CA VAL A 170 15.53 -7.89 8.01
C VAL A 170 14.83 -7.47 9.30
N SER A 171 15.03 -6.24 9.77
CA SER A 171 14.39 -5.67 10.96
C SER A 171 13.49 -4.47 10.64
N GLY A 172 12.74 -4.01 11.65
CA GLY A 172 11.90 -2.81 11.54
C GLY A 172 10.67 -2.96 10.63
N ARG A 173 10.32 -1.88 9.93
CA ARG A 173 9.08 -1.80 9.13
C ARG A 173 9.08 -2.68 7.89
N LEU A 174 10.26 -2.94 7.32
CA LEU A 174 10.40 -3.83 6.19
C LEU A 174 10.08 -5.27 6.60
N ARG A 175 10.57 -5.72 7.78
CA ARG A 175 10.15 -7.00 8.38
C ARG A 175 8.64 -7.07 8.55
N ALA A 176 8.02 -6.05 9.14
CA ALA A 176 6.57 -6.02 9.33
C ALA A 176 5.82 -6.14 8.00
N GLY A 177 6.25 -5.41 6.95
CA GLY A 177 5.68 -5.51 5.62
C GLY A 177 5.80 -6.91 5.01
N LEU A 178 6.99 -7.53 5.10
CA LEU A 178 7.24 -8.88 4.59
C LEU A 178 6.48 -9.96 5.33
N VAL A 179 6.36 -9.85 6.66
CA VAL A 179 5.54 -10.78 7.46
C VAL A 179 4.09 -10.67 7.01
N LEU A 180 3.51 -9.46 6.99
CA LEU A 180 2.11 -9.26 6.57
C LEU A 180 1.86 -9.77 5.14
N LEU A 181 2.78 -9.49 4.23
CA LEU A 181 2.69 -9.97 2.85
C LEU A 181 2.76 -11.50 2.77
N GLY A 182 3.68 -12.12 3.52
CA GLY A 182 3.84 -13.56 3.60
C GLY A 182 2.64 -14.26 4.23
N THR A 183 2.13 -13.74 5.36
CA THR A 183 0.94 -14.29 6.03
C THR A 183 -0.31 -14.14 5.17
N GLY A 184 -0.49 -12.99 4.50
CA GLY A 184 -1.60 -12.80 3.55
C GLY A 184 -1.53 -13.75 2.36
N SER A 185 -0.32 -13.99 1.84
CA SER A 185 -0.09 -14.96 0.77
C SER A 185 -0.35 -16.40 1.22
N LEU A 186 -0.05 -16.73 2.48
CA LEU A 186 -0.36 -18.04 3.07
C LEU A 186 -1.88 -18.28 3.14
N CYS A 187 -2.66 -17.27 3.53
CA CYS A 187 -4.12 -17.34 3.50
C CYS A 187 -4.65 -17.58 2.08
N ASN A 188 -4.06 -16.92 1.08
CA ASN A 188 -4.40 -17.14 -0.34
C ASN A 188 -3.98 -18.52 -0.86
N ALA A 189 -2.92 -19.11 -0.31
CA ALA A 189 -2.55 -20.50 -0.59
C ALA A 189 -3.62 -21.45 -0.07
N GLY A 190 -4.08 -21.24 1.18
CA GLY A 190 -5.20 -21.97 1.78
C GLY A 190 -6.47 -21.89 0.92
N TYR A 191 -6.83 -20.69 0.46
CA TYR A 191 -7.94 -20.48 -0.50
C TYR A 191 -7.81 -21.38 -1.74
N SER A 192 -6.63 -21.39 -2.36
CA SER A 192 -6.40 -22.12 -3.62
C SER A 192 -6.47 -23.64 -3.40
N VAL A 193 -5.88 -24.11 -2.29
CA VAL A 193 -5.94 -25.54 -1.90
C VAL A 193 -7.38 -25.95 -1.65
N THR A 194 -8.16 -25.17 -0.89
CA THR A 194 -9.58 -25.48 -0.63
C THR A 194 -10.39 -25.54 -1.93
N LYS A 195 -10.15 -24.62 -2.87
CA LYS A 195 -10.82 -24.62 -4.18
C LYS A 195 -10.43 -25.83 -5.03
N LEU A 196 -9.14 -26.18 -5.10
CA LEU A 196 -8.67 -27.38 -5.79
C LEU A 196 -9.29 -28.65 -5.20
N VAL A 197 -9.33 -28.75 -3.87
CA VAL A 197 -9.94 -29.89 -3.17
C VAL A 197 -11.44 -29.99 -3.51
N ALA A 198 -12.16 -28.87 -3.59
CA ALA A 198 -13.57 -28.88 -3.98
C ALA A 198 -13.77 -29.32 -5.44
N VAL A 199 -12.89 -28.91 -6.36
CA VAL A 199 -12.91 -29.36 -7.77
C VAL A 199 -12.63 -30.86 -7.87
N VAL A 200 -11.59 -31.35 -7.20
CA VAL A 200 -11.24 -32.79 -7.19
C VAL A 200 -12.34 -33.62 -6.54
N ALA A 201 -12.95 -33.16 -5.44
CA ALA A 201 -14.08 -33.84 -4.83
C ALA A 201 -15.25 -33.99 -5.82
N ARG A 202 -15.52 -32.95 -6.60
CA ARG A 202 -16.57 -32.97 -7.64
C ARG A 202 -16.26 -33.99 -8.74
N TRP A 203 -15.01 -34.12 -9.17
CA TRP A 203 -14.59 -35.19 -10.10
C TRP A 203 -14.77 -36.59 -9.53
N CYS A 204 -14.63 -36.75 -8.21
CA CYS A 204 -14.90 -38.01 -7.51
C CYS A 204 -16.39 -38.23 -7.17
N GLY A 205 -17.32 -37.43 -7.71
CA GLY A 205 -18.76 -37.55 -7.44
C GLY A 205 -19.20 -37.10 -6.04
N ARG A 206 -18.35 -36.39 -5.29
CA ARG A 206 -18.63 -35.89 -3.94
C ARG A 206 -18.93 -34.40 -3.98
N ASP A 207 -19.96 -33.95 -3.26
CA ASP A 207 -20.32 -32.54 -3.20
C ASP A 207 -19.74 -31.86 -1.95
N TRP A 208 -18.56 -31.26 -2.09
CA TRP A 208 -17.91 -30.44 -1.06
C TRP A 208 -18.07 -28.95 -1.34
N SER A 209 -19.10 -28.54 -2.10
CA SER A 209 -19.38 -27.14 -2.43
C SER A 209 -19.40 -26.22 -1.21
N ARG A 210 -19.85 -26.71 -0.04
CA ARG A 210 -19.85 -25.96 1.22
C ARG A 210 -18.45 -25.50 1.69
N LEU A 211 -17.39 -26.27 1.45
CA LEU A 211 -16.01 -25.84 1.73
C LEU A 211 -15.58 -24.67 0.82
N GLY A 212 -16.07 -24.67 -0.42
CA GLY A 212 -15.79 -23.63 -1.41
C GLY A 212 -16.59 -22.34 -1.23
N THR A 213 -17.73 -22.36 -0.52
CA THR A 213 -18.67 -21.22 -0.45
C THR A 213 -18.52 -20.34 0.80
N THR A 214 -17.94 -20.83 1.90
CA THR A 214 -17.86 -20.06 3.17
C THR A 214 -16.43 -19.82 3.66
N VAL A 215 -15.60 -20.86 3.70
CA VAL A 215 -14.21 -20.75 4.18
C VAL A 215 -13.32 -20.00 3.17
N SER A 216 -13.58 -20.25 1.89
CA SER A 216 -12.79 -19.73 0.77
C SER A 216 -12.87 -18.19 0.64
N PRO A 217 -14.05 -17.53 0.63
CA PRO A 217 -14.11 -16.06 0.50
C PRO A 217 -13.52 -15.29 1.68
N ALA A 218 -13.66 -15.82 2.90
CA ALA A 218 -13.10 -15.20 4.10
C ALA A 218 -11.55 -15.24 4.09
N ALA A 219 -10.98 -16.39 3.73
CA ALA A 219 -9.53 -16.54 3.57
C ALA A 219 -8.97 -15.63 2.46
N ALA A 220 -9.68 -15.51 1.32
CA ALA A 220 -9.29 -14.61 0.24
C ALA A 220 -9.37 -13.14 0.65
N GLY A 221 -10.45 -12.73 1.34
CA GLY A 221 -10.61 -11.35 1.82
C GLY A 221 -9.54 -10.96 2.85
N LEU A 222 -9.28 -11.83 3.83
CA LEU A 222 -8.24 -11.60 4.83
C LEU A 222 -6.84 -11.63 4.21
N GLY A 223 -6.58 -12.55 3.28
CA GLY A 223 -5.34 -12.62 2.52
C GLY A 223 -5.08 -11.34 1.74
N ALA A 224 -6.08 -10.85 1.00
CA ALA A 224 -5.99 -9.61 0.23
C ALA A 224 -5.77 -8.37 1.11
N LEU A 225 -6.43 -8.28 2.27
CA LEU A 225 -6.22 -7.21 3.25
C LEU A 225 -4.78 -7.23 3.79
N LEU A 226 -4.32 -8.39 4.29
CA LEU A 226 -2.97 -8.54 4.84
C LEU A 226 -1.90 -8.21 3.79
N THR A 227 -2.04 -8.72 2.56
CA THR A 227 -1.09 -8.42 1.49
C THR A 227 -1.10 -6.94 1.12
N SER A 228 -2.27 -6.30 1.03
CA SER A 228 -2.39 -4.86 0.73
C SER A 228 -1.71 -4.01 1.81
N VAL A 229 -1.95 -4.31 3.09
CA VAL A 229 -1.30 -3.62 4.21
C VAL A 229 0.21 -3.90 4.20
N GLY A 230 0.63 -5.13 3.95
CA GLY A 230 2.04 -5.52 3.88
C GLY A 230 2.84 -4.75 2.82
N ILE A 231 2.22 -4.44 1.68
CA ILE A 231 2.82 -3.57 0.64
C ILE A 231 2.86 -2.12 1.12
N LEU A 232 1.79 -1.61 1.70
CA LEU A 232 1.67 -0.19 2.09
C LEU A 232 2.56 0.20 3.27
N VAL A 233 2.81 -0.69 4.24
CA VAL A 233 3.61 -0.41 5.45
C VAL A 233 5.02 0.12 5.14
N PRO A 234 5.87 -0.55 4.34
CA PRO A 234 7.21 -0.04 4.01
C PRO A 234 7.15 1.24 3.16
N LEU A 235 6.10 1.42 2.35
CA LEU A 235 5.92 2.58 1.47
C LEU A 235 5.47 3.84 2.19
N ALA A 236 4.54 3.72 3.14
CA ALA A 236 3.96 4.84 3.88
C ALA A 236 4.75 5.18 5.14
N GLY A 237 5.50 4.22 5.70
CA GLY A 237 6.22 4.37 6.97
C GLY A 237 7.11 5.62 7.06
N PRO A 238 8.02 5.87 6.10
CA PRO A 238 8.86 7.07 6.11
C PRO A 238 8.05 8.37 6.04
N ARG A 239 7.07 8.44 5.14
CA ARG A 239 6.19 9.61 4.96
C ARG A 239 5.37 9.90 6.21
N LEU A 240 4.79 8.88 6.84
CA LEU A 240 4.04 9.00 8.09
C LEU A 240 4.92 9.45 9.26
N THR A 241 6.16 8.98 9.30
CA THR A 241 7.13 9.40 10.34
C THR A 241 7.50 10.86 10.18
N GLN A 242 7.83 11.27 8.96
CA GLN A 242 8.10 12.66 8.64
C GLN A 242 6.90 13.54 8.96
N TRP A 243 5.70 13.14 8.56
CA TRP A 243 4.46 13.84 8.83
C TRP A 243 4.20 14.01 10.34
N ARG A 244 4.38 12.94 11.12
CA ARG A 244 4.24 12.99 12.60
C ARG A 244 5.32 13.88 13.23
N ARG A 245 6.57 13.77 12.78
CA ARG A 245 7.68 14.62 13.25
C ARG A 245 7.41 16.09 12.94
N SER A 246 6.98 16.41 11.71
CA SER A 246 6.64 17.77 11.31
C SER A 246 5.46 18.32 12.10
N ARG A 247 4.41 17.52 12.35
CA ARG A 247 3.28 17.93 13.22
C ARG A 247 3.72 18.22 14.65
N ARG A 248 4.55 17.36 15.24
CA ARG A 248 5.07 17.55 16.60
C ARG A 248 5.96 18.79 16.68
N ALA A 249 6.87 18.97 15.74
CA ALA A 249 7.72 20.16 15.67
C ALA A 249 6.87 21.44 15.49
N TYR A 250 5.85 21.40 14.63
CA TYR A 250 4.92 22.51 14.44
C TYR A 250 4.24 22.88 15.77
N ALA A 251 3.67 21.90 16.49
CA ALA A 251 3.03 22.14 17.79
C ALA A 251 4.00 22.64 18.86
N ARG A 252 5.24 22.12 18.89
CA ARG A 252 6.28 22.55 19.84
C ARG A 252 6.76 23.98 19.62
N LEU A 253 6.73 24.47 18.37
CA LEU A 253 7.08 25.85 18.04
C LEU A 253 5.94 26.84 18.25
N GLU A 254 4.74 26.37 18.61
CA GLU A 254 3.59 27.25 18.80
C GLU A 254 3.76 28.28 19.92
N PRO A 255 4.28 27.93 21.11
CA PRO A 255 4.46 28.90 22.19
C PRO A 255 5.40 30.05 21.77
N LEU A 256 6.51 29.72 21.11
CA LEU A 256 7.47 30.71 20.62
C LEU A 256 6.85 31.65 19.58
N GLU A 257 6.06 31.12 18.65
CA GLU A 257 5.35 31.96 17.68
C GLU A 257 4.34 32.92 18.35
N ARG A 258 3.72 32.50 19.46
CA ARG A 258 2.78 33.36 20.20
C ARG A 258 3.48 34.51 20.92
N GLU A 259 4.64 34.27 21.52
CA GLU A 259 5.45 35.36 22.12
C GLU A 259 5.87 36.38 21.05
N LEU A 260 6.19 35.90 19.84
CA LEU A 260 6.58 36.75 18.71
C LEU A 260 5.39 37.40 17.97
N ASP A 261 4.14 37.10 18.34
CA ASP A 261 2.93 37.49 17.60
C ASP A 261 2.79 39.02 17.47
N GLY A 262 3.18 39.74 18.53
CA GLY A 262 3.17 41.20 18.55
C GLY A 262 4.11 41.80 17.50
N VAL A 263 5.35 41.32 17.41
CA VAL A 263 6.36 41.78 16.43
C VAL A 263 5.94 41.38 15.02
N LEU A 264 5.51 40.13 14.86
CA LEU A 264 5.06 39.56 13.58
C LEU A 264 3.91 40.36 12.96
N THR A 265 2.96 40.79 13.79
CA THR A 265 1.76 41.52 13.32
C THR A 265 2.06 42.99 13.07
N ARG A 266 2.77 43.66 13.98
CA ARG A 266 3.08 45.09 13.84
C ARG A 266 3.93 45.41 12.61
N HIS A 267 4.88 44.54 12.28
CA HIS A 267 5.83 44.76 11.19
C HIS A 267 5.51 43.94 9.93
N ALA A 268 4.32 43.33 9.85
CA ALA A 268 3.87 42.52 8.71
C ALA A 268 4.87 41.42 8.28
N LEU A 269 5.59 40.82 9.23
CA LEU A 269 6.64 39.81 8.97
C LEU A 269 6.09 38.39 8.76
N ARG A 270 4.79 38.19 9.02
CA ARG A 270 4.10 36.90 8.90
C ARG A 270 3.56 36.71 7.48
N LEU A 271 4.00 35.63 6.83
CA LEU A 271 3.45 35.21 5.54
C LEU A 271 1.99 34.73 5.68
N PRO A 272 1.15 34.86 4.62
CA PRO A 272 -0.21 34.33 4.63
C PRO A 272 -0.24 32.85 5.00
N ARG A 273 -1.07 32.48 5.97
CA ARG A 273 -1.15 31.11 6.46
C ARG A 273 -1.70 30.17 5.37
N PRO A 274 -0.98 29.11 5.00
CA PRO A 274 -1.45 28.20 3.97
C PRO A 274 -2.65 27.37 4.47
N ARG A 275 -3.80 27.49 3.81
CA ARG A 275 -5.06 26.83 4.21
C ARG A 275 -5.03 25.31 3.95
N TRP A 276 -4.57 24.90 2.76
CA TRP A 276 -4.53 23.50 2.31
C TRP A 276 -3.09 23.00 2.17
N ALA A 277 -2.40 22.87 3.30
CA ALA A 277 -0.97 22.54 3.34
C ALA A 277 -0.67 21.28 4.15
N SER A 278 0.33 20.53 3.68
CA SER A 278 0.91 19.41 4.43
C SER A 278 1.51 19.90 5.77
N PRO A 279 1.63 19.04 6.80
CA PRO A 279 2.29 19.45 8.04
C PRO A 279 3.72 19.91 7.86
N THR A 280 4.43 19.40 6.85
CA THR A 280 5.78 19.84 6.53
C THR A 280 5.76 21.27 5.98
N THR A 281 4.80 21.60 5.12
CA THR A 281 4.59 22.98 4.62
C THR A 281 4.17 23.93 5.74
N ARG A 282 3.28 23.49 6.65
CA ARG A 282 2.87 24.28 7.83
C ARG A 282 4.04 24.50 8.80
N LEU A 283 4.88 23.48 9.00
CA LEU A 283 6.10 23.61 9.78
C LEU A 283 7.03 24.64 9.16
N MET A 284 7.30 24.55 7.85
CA MET A 284 8.14 25.53 7.15
C MET A 284 7.57 26.95 7.30
N TRP A 285 6.27 27.14 7.10
CA TRP A 285 5.62 28.45 7.28
C TRP A 285 5.84 29.04 8.69
N ARG A 286 5.68 28.22 9.74
CA ARG A 286 5.91 28.64 11.13
C ARG A 286 7.39 28.95 11.38
N GLN A 287 8.30 28.11 10.87
CA GLN A 287 9.74 28.34 10.96
C GLN A 287 10.17 29.63 10.26
N THR A 288 9.66 29.90 9.06
CA THR A 288 9.94 31.16 8.35
C THR A 288 9.40 32.37 9.10
N SER A 289 8.20 32.28 9.68
CA SER A 289 7.65 33.38 10.48
C SER A 289 8.52 33.65 11.71
N ILE A 290 8.87 32.62 12.47
CA ILE A 290 9.77 32.75 13.63
C ILE A 290 11.13 33.31 13.20
N HIS A 291 11.71 32.82 12.10
CA HIS A 291 13.00 33.29 11.59
C HIS A 291 12.95 34.77 11.18
N ASN A 292 11.89 35.23 10.54
CA ASN A 292 11.72 36.65 10.18
C ASN A 292 11.64 37.54 11.43
N ALA A 293 10.90 37.10 12.45
CA ALA A 293 10.79 37.84 13.71
C ALA A 293 12.13 37.87 14.46
N LEU A 294 12.84 36.74 14.55
CA LEU A 294 14.15 36.69 15.18
C LEU A 294 15.19 37.51 14.41
N GLY A 295 15.21 37.45 13.08
CA GLY A 295 16.10 38.28 12.27
C GLY A 295 15.81 39.78 12.38
N TYR A 296 14.55 40.16 12.63
CA TYR A 296 14.21 41.54 12.97
C TYR A 296 14.71 41.93 14.35
N LEU A 297 14.52 41.06 15.35
CA LEU A 297 14.95 41.29 16.73
C LEU A 297 16.48 41.30 16.88
N ASP A 298 17.20 40.58 16.04
CA ASP A 298 18.68 40.52 16.02
C ASP A 298 19.29 41.93 15.87
N ALA A 299 18.67 42.78 15.06
CA ALA A 299 19.09 44.18 14.89
C ALA A 299 18.87 45.05 16.15
N THR A 300 17.99 44.64 17.05
CA THR A 300 17.64 45.33 18.31
C THR A 300 18.07 44.53 19.55
N PHE A 301 18.92 43.54 19.37
CA PHE A 301 19.24 42.55 20.37
C PHE A 301 20.14 43.12 21.48
N ASP A 302 19.72 42.98 22.75
CA ASP A 302 20.55 43.35 23.90
C ASP A 302 21.52 42.20 24.25
N HIS A 303 22.71 42.23 23.66
CA HIS A 303 23.78 41.26 23.97
C HIS A 303 24.17 41.25 25.45
N ALA A 304 24.07 42.38 26.15
CA ALA A 304 24.43 42.44 27.56
C ALA A 304 23.39 41.74 28.45
N LEU A 305 22.09 41.84 28.11
CA LEU A 305 21.05 41.08 28.80
C LEU A 305 21.21 39.58 28.56
N TYR A 306 21.51 39.16 27.32
CA TYR A 306 21.78 37.76 27.00
C TYR A 306 22.89 37.18 27.86
N GLU A 307 24.07 37.81 27.84
CA GLU A 307 25.25 37.32 28.58
C GLU A 307 25.01 37.27 30.09
N ARG A 308 24.33 38.26 30.66
CA ARG A 308 23.99 38.28 32.10
C ARG A 308 23.10 37.10 32.50
N VAL A 309 22.03 36.85 31.73
CA VAL A 309 21.08 35.76 32.04
C VAL A 309 21.72 34.40 31.77
N HIS A 310 22.53 34.29 30.72
CA HIS A 310 23.26 33.07 30.39
C HIS A 310 24.27 32.71 31.49
N ALA A 311 25.11 33.66 31.93
CA ALA A 311 26.06 33.46 33.01
C ALA A 311 25.35 33.09 34.33
N ALA A 312 24.29 33.83 34.69
CA ALA A 312 23.53 33.55 35.91
C ALA A 312 22.88 32.14 35.90
N ALA A 313 22.41 31.67 34.75
CA ALA A 313 21.82 30.34 34.61
C ALA A 313 22.86 29.21 34.69
N LEU A 314 24.07 29.43 34.15
CA LEU A 314 25.19 28.50 34.28
C LEU A 314 25.70 28.44 35.74
N ASP A 315 25.83 29.60 36.40
CA ASP A 315 26.25 29.69 37.80
C ASP A 315 25.24 29.04 38.76
N ALA A 316 23.95 29.03 38.39
CA ALA A 316 22.90 28.32 39.11
C ALA A 316 22.90 26.79 38.89
N GLY A 317 23.87 26.25 38.14
CA GLY A 317 24.01 24.82 37.86
C GLY A 317 23.11 24.31 36.73
N GLY A 318 22.57 25.20 35.89
CA GLY A 318 21.84 24.83 34.69
C GLY A 318 22.77 24.23 33.63
N ASP A 319 22.29 23.23 32.90
CA ASP A 319 23.00 22.74 31.71
C ASP A 319 23.06 23.85 30.63
N LYS A 320 24.07 23.79 29.77
CA LYS A 320 24.34 24.80 28.74
C LYS A 320 23.13 25.07 27.85
N GLU A 321 22.40 24.03 27.42
CA GLU A 321 21.19 24.21 26.61
C GLU A 321 20.08 24.96 27.36
N GLN A 322 19.95 24.76 28.67
CA GLN A 322 18.95 25.46 29.48
C GLN A 322 19.34 26.92 29.74
N ALA A 323 20.62 27.18 29.98
CA ALA A 323 21.15 28.53 30.14
C ALA A 323 20.96 29.36 28.87
N GLU A 324 21.29 28.78 27.70
CA GLU A 324 21.05 29.42 26.40
C GLU A 324 19.56 29.70 26.18
N ALA A 325 18.69 28.72 26.43
CA ALA A 325 17.25 28.89 26.28
C ALA A 325 16.67 29.98 27.20
N ALA A 326 17.14 30.06 28.45
CA ALA A 326 16.72 31.09 29.40
C ALA A 326 17.17 32.50 28.96
N ALA A 327 18.40 32.63 28.47
CA ALA A 327 18.93 33.89 27.96
C ALA A 327 18.15 34.37 26.72
N TRP A 328 17.89 33.49 25.76
CA TRP A 328 17.04 33.80 24.60
C TRP A 328 15.62 34.21 25.02
N ALA A 329 15.02 33.51 25.98
CA ALA A 329 13.68 33.84 26.47
C ALA A 329 13.62 35.23 27.13
N ALA A 330 14.67 35.60 27.87
CA ALA A 330 14.75 36.93 28.49
C ALA A 330 14.87 38.05 27.46
N VAL A 331 15.71 37.88 26.44
CA VAL A 331 15.90 38.90 25.40
C VAL A 331 14.68 39.04 24.49
N ILE A 332 14.01 37.93 24.14
CA ILE A 332 12.81 37.96 23.29
C ILE A 332 11.63 38.65 23.99
N ARG A 333 11.59 38.63 25.33
CA ARG A 333 10.50 39.19 26.14
C ARG A 333 10.69 40.68 26.49
N ALA A 334 11.93 41.16 26.51
CA ALA A 334 12.28 42.54 26.82
C ALA A 334 11.77 43.51 25.74
#